data_AF-A0A963HNA6-F1
#
_entry.id   AF-A0A963HNA6-F1
#
_cell.length_a   1.000
_cell.length_b   1.000
_cell.length_c   1.000
_cell.angle_alpha   90.00
_cell.angle_beta   90.00
_cell.angle_gamma   90.00
#
_symmetry.space_group_name_H-M   'P 1'
#
loop_
_entity.id
_entity.type
_entity.pdbx_description
1 polymer ?
#
loop_
_entity_poly.entity_id
_entity_poly.type
_entity_poly.pdbx_seq_one_letter_code
_entity_poly.pdbx_strand_id
1 'polypeptide(L)'
;MKKMVIAAFAAMFIFGSTTTMASGNLESDLTPVSAENILNWMNCKDKKPTDTVKSMTKTKDGKIVRVNCGEAQKIVSDAGIPVSDF
;
A
#
# COMPACT_ATOMS: atom_id res chain seq x y z
N MET A 1 4.99 -26.39 40.05
CA MET A 1 5.57 -25.10 39.61
C MET A 1 5.67 -24.96 38.08
N LYS A 2 6.23 -25.90 37.32
CA LYS A 2 6.35 -25.77 35.84
C LYS A 2 5.02 -25.55 35.09
N LYS A 3 3.93 -26.24 35.50
CA LYS A 3 2.61 -26.13 34.86
C LYS A 3 1.95 -24.75 35.04
N MET A 4 2.18 -24.09 36.18
CA MET A 4 1.62 -22.76 36.47
C MET A 4 2.32 -21.68 35.66
N VAL A 5 3.63 -21.82 35.43
CA VAL A 5 4.41 -20.90 34.60
C VAL A 5 3.93 -20.97 33.14
N ILE A 6 3.73 -22.18 32.61
CA ILE A 6 3.25 -22.37 31.24
C ILE A 6 1.83 -21.78 31.06
N ALA A 7 0.95 -21.96 32.05
CA ALA A 7 -0.40 -21.41 32.02
C ALA A 7 -0.39 -19.86 32.03
N ALA A 8 0.51 -19.23 32.79
CA ALA A 8 0.65 -17.78 32.83
C ALA A 8 1.14 -17.19 31.49
N PHE A 9 2.10 -17.83 30.83
CA PHE A 9 2.58 -17.39 29.50
C PHE A 9 1.51 -17.58 28.41
N ALA A 10 0.76 -18.68 28.44
CA ALA A 10 -0.35 -18.90 27.51
C ALA A 10 -1.47 -17.86 27.69
N ALA A 11 -1.80 -17.51 28.94
CA ALA A 11 -2.79 -16.47 29.24
C ALA A 11 -2.34 -15.09 28.73
N MET A 12 -1.06 -14.71 28.92
CA MET A 12 -0.54 -13.46 28.37
C MET A 12 -0.59 -13.40 26.84
N PHE A 13 -0.42 -14.52 26.15
CA PHE A 13 -0.49 -14.56 24.68
C PHE A 13 -1.92 -14.41 24.14
N ILE A 14 -2.90 -15.01 24.83
CA ILE A 14 -4.32 -14.97 24.46
C ILE A 14 -4.95 -13.60 24.80
N PHE A 15 -4.57 -12.98 25.92
CA PHE A 15 -5.12 -11.68 26.33
C PHE A 15 -4.28 -10.48 25.86
N GLY A 16 -3.00 -10.67 25.53
CA GLY A 16 -2.09 -9.58 25.15
C GLY A 16 -2.12 -9.17 23.68
N SER A 17 -2.93 -9.83 22.84
CA SER A 17 -2.90 -9.67 21.38
C SER A 17 -4.00 -8.76 20.80
N THR A 18 -4.73 -7.98 21.60
CA THR A 18 -5.96 -7.30 21.14
C THR A 18 -5.88 -5.79 20.91
N THR A 19 -4.72 -5.14 21.02
CA THR A 19 -4.64 -3.69 20.74
C THR A 19 -3.49 -3.33 19.79
N THR A 20 -3.69 -3.59 18.50
CA THR A 20 -3.02 -2.78 17.46
C THR A 20 -3.60 -1.36 17.53
N MET A 21 -2.98 -0.50 18.32
CA MET A 21 -3.22 0.94 18.27
C MET A 21 -2.56 1.47 16.99
N ALA A 22 -3.31 1.50 15.89
CA ALA A 22 -2.92 2.28 14.74
C ALA A 22 -3.19 3.75 15.08
N SER A 23 -2.13 4.56 15.17
CA SER A 23 -2.28 6.01 15.29
C SER A 23 -2.85 6.54 13.97
N GLY A 24 -4.06 7.11 14.02
CA GLY A 24 -4.79 7.59 12.85
C GLY A 24 -6.19 8.08 13.24
N ASN A 25 -6.86 8.75 12.32
CA ASN A 25 -8.26 9.10 12.48
C ASN A 25 -9.13 7.84 12.26
N LEU A 26 -10.34 7.78 12.83
CA LEU A 26 -11.26 6.64 12.66
C LEU A 26 -11.66 6.42 11.19
N GLU A 27 -11.59 7.49 10.40
CA GLU A 27 -11.88 7.53 8.98
C GLU A 27 -10.70 8.17 8.24
N SER A 28 -10.42 7.70 7.03
CA SER A 28 -9.38 8.26 6.18
C SER A 28 -9.96 9.36 5.28
N ASP A 29 -9.38 10.56 5.32
CA ASP A 29 -9.71 11.64 4.37
C ASP A 29 -9.23 11.33 2.95
N LEU A 30 -8.24 10.43 2.83
CA LEU A 30 -7.69 9.96 1.56
C LEU A 30 -8.50 8.78 1.03
N THR A 31 -8.84 8.85 -0.26
CA THR A 31 -9.49 7.73 -0.94
C THR A 31 -8.51 6.54 -0.98
N PRO A 32 -8.96 5.32 -0.64
CA PRO A 32 -8.10 4.15 -0.70
C PRO A 32 -7.56 3.90 -2.13
N VAL A 33 -6.25 3.83 -2.27
CA VAL A 33 -5.56 3.51 -3.53
C VAL A 33 -4.83 2.19 -3.38
N SER A 34 -4.88 1.34 -4.41
CA SER A 34 -4.13 0.08 -4.40
C SER A 34 -2.62 0.33 -4.35
N ALA A 35 -1.89 -0.53 -3.64
CA ALA A 35 -0.43 -0.44 -3.59
C ALA A 35 0.22 -0.55 -4.98
N GLU A 36 -0.39 -1.33 -5.90
CA GLU A 36 0.04 -1.39 -7.31
C GLU A 36 0.02 -0.01 -7.95
N ASN A 37 -1.06 0.75 -7.79
CA ASN A 37 -1.21 2.07 -8.41
C ASN A 37 -0.22 3.07 -7.83
N ILE A 38 0.00 3.06 -6.51
CA ILE A 38 1.00 3.91 -5.86
C ILE A 38 2.41 3.59 -6.37
N LEU A 39 2.78 2.31 -6.44
CA LEU A 39 4.11 1.91 -6.93
C LEU A 39 4.31 2.26 -8.41
N ASN A 40 3.28 2.08 -9.24
CA ASN A 40 3.34 2.46 -10.64
C ASN A 40 3.49 3.99 -10.81
N TRP A 41 2.78 4.79 -10.00
CA TRP A 41 2.93 6.24 -9.97
C TRP A 41 4.33 6.66 -9.51
N MET A 42 4.87 6.06 -8.45
CA MET A 42 6.24 6.32 -7.98
C MET A 42 7.29 5.99 -9.06
N ASN A 43 7.07 4.94 -9.84
CA ASN A 43 7.94 4.59 -10.97
C ASN A 43 7.89 5.60 -12.13
N CYS A 44 6.92 6.53 -12.10
CA CYS A 44 6.72 7.58 -13.10
C CYS A 44 7.20 8.97 -12.65
N LYS A 45 7.82 9.10 -11.46
CA LYS A 45 8.18 10.40 -10.85
C LYS A 45 8.96 11.35 -11.78
N ASP A 46 9.86 10.82 -12.60
CA ASP A 46 10.74 11.61 -13.48
C ASP A 46 10.49 11.34 -14.98
N LYS A 47 9.28 10.89 -15.34
CA LYS A 47 8.96 10.43 -16.70
C LYS A 47 7.74 11.16 -17.24
N LYS A 48 7.75 11.50 -18.53
CA LYS A 48 6.66 12.27 -19.14
C LYS A 48 5.34 11.50 -19.04
N PRO A 49 4.17 12.18 -19.04
CA PRO A 49 2.87 11.50 -19.03
C PRO A 49 2.68 10.53 -20.21
N THR A 50 3.30 10.83 -21.34
CA THR A 50 3.26 10.00 -22.54
C THR A 50 4.10 8.72 -22.43
N ASP A 51 5.00 8.65 -21.45
CA ASP A 51 5.90 7.53 -21.30
C ASP A 51 5.16 6.31 -20.72
N THR A 52 5.73 5.15 -21.02
CA THR A 52 5.21 3.87 -20.55
C THR A 52 6.28 3.14 -19.77
N VAL A 53 5.93 2.72 -18.56
CA VAL A 53 6.83 1.98 -17.66
C VAL A 53 6.34 0.56 -17.46
N LYS A 54 7.23 -0.30 -16.97
CA LYS A 54 6.81 -1.63 -16.50
C LYS A 54 6.14 -1.49 -15.13
N SER A 55 5.04 -2.20 -14.94
CA SER A 55 4.43 -2.34 -13.62
C SER A 55 5.44 -2.97 -12.67
N MET A 56 5.43 -2.50 -11.42
CA MET A 56 6.31 -3.04 -10.38
C MET A 56 5.78 -4.35 -9.77
N THR A 57 4.51 -4.68 -9.97
CA THR A 57 3.85 -5.78 -9.27
C THR A 57 3.06 -6.72 -10.19
N LYS A 58 2.67 -6.28 -11.39
CA LYS A 58 1.72 -7.02 -12.22
C LYS A 58 2.36 -7.68 -13.43
N THR A 59 2.05 -8.96 -13.60
CA THR A 59 2.31 -9.73 -14.82
C THR A 59 1.00 -10.24 -15.40
N LYS A 60 0.93 -10.32 -16.73
CA LYS A 60 -0.19 -10.90 -17.48
C LYS A 60 0.39 -11.68 -18.66
N ASP A 61 -0.08 -12.91 -18.86
CA ASP A 61 0.36 -13.78 -19.95
C ASP A 61 1.90 -13.97 -20.00
N GLY A 62 2.52 -14.13 -18.82
CA GLY A 62 3.97 -14.30 -18.67
C GLY A 62 4.80 -13.04 -18.96
N LYS A 63 4.16 -11.88 -19.16
CA LYS A 63 4.84 -10.60 -19.43
C LYS A 63 4.51 -9.57 -18.36
N ILE A 64 5.47 -8.71 -18.03
CA ILE A 64 5.22 -7.59 -17.12
C ILE A 64 4.29 -6.60 -17.81
N VAL A 65 3.21 -6.22 -17.13
CA VAL A 65 2.24 -5.26 -17.64
C VAL A 65 2.92 -3.91 -17.82
N ARG A 66 2.55 -3.20 -18.89
CA ARG A 66 3.01 -1.84 -19.17
C ARG A 66 1.97 -0.84 -18.69
N VAL A 67 2.42 0.22 -18.05
CA VAL A 67 1.59 1.26 -17.43
C VAL A 67 1.96 2.60 -18.03
N ASN A 68 0.95 3.36 -18.47
CA ASN A 68 1.13 4.72 -18.94
C ASN A 68 1.27 5.68 -17.74
N CYS A 69 2.23 6.59 -17.79
CA CYS A 69 2.51 7.48 -16.65
C CYS A 69 1.43 8.54 -16.43
N GLY A 70 0.78 9.04 -17.48
CA GLY A 70 -0.36 9.94 -17.34
C GLY A 70 -1.57 9.26 -16.67
N GLU A 71 -1.82 8.00 -17.00
CA GLU A 71 -2.87 7.20 -16.34
C GLU A 71 -2.55 6.96 -14.85
N ALA A 72 -1.30 6.59 -14.53
CA ALA A 72 -0.87 6.38 -13.15
C ALA A 72 -0.98 7.66 -12.30
N GLN A 73 -0.61 8.82 -12.85
CA GLN A 73 -0.78 10.12 -12.19
C GLN A 73 -2.25 10.46 -11.96
N LYS A 74 -3.10 10.22 -12.97
CA LYS A 74 -4.53 10.50 -12.86
C LYS A 74 -5.18 9.67 -11.73
N ILE A 75 -4.89 8.37 -11.65
CA ILE A 75 -5.44 7.49 -10.61
C ILE A 75 -5.10 8.00 -9.19
N VAL A 76 -3.87 8.47 -8.99
CA VAL A 76 -3.39 8.98 -7.70
C VAL A 76 -3.96 10.37 -7.41
N SER A 77 -4.05 11.24 -8.42
CA SER A 77 -4.66 12.57 -8.30
C SER A 77 -6.16 12.49 -7.99
N ASP A 78 -6.89 11.59 -8.66
CA ASP A 78 -8.33 11.38 -8.44
C ASP A 78 -8.61 10.89 -7.01
N ALA A 79 -7.63 10.26 -6.36
CA ALA A 79 -7.71 9.83 -4.97
C ALA A 79 -7.40 10.93 -3.93
N GLY A 80 -7.14 12.16 -4.39
CA GLY A 80 -6.82 13.30 -3.53
C GLY A 80 -5.36 13.35 -3.07
N ILE A 81 -4.48 12.54 -3.66
CA ILE A 81 -3.04 12.60 -3.38
C ILE A 81 -2.42 13.67 -4.28
N PRO A 82 -1.72 14.69 -3.73
CA PRO A 82 -1.08 15.71 -4.54
C PRO A 82 0.01 15.09 -5.41
N VAL A 83 -0.12 15.29 -6.71
CA VAL A 83 0.88 14.91 -7.71
C VAL A 83 1.64 16.15 -8.15
N SER A 84 2.97 16.05 -8.26
CA SER A 84 3.78 17.13 -8.79
C SER A 84 3.57 17.25 -10.30
N ASP A 85 3.17 18.43 -10.76
CA ASP A 85 3.37 18.81 -12.16
C ASP A 85 4.89 18.82 -12.40
N PHE A 86 5.30 18.15 -13.47
CA PHE A 86 6.70 17.92 -13.88
C PHE A 86 7.62 19.14 -13.74
#